data_AF-A0A5B8N0H0-F1
#
_entry.id   AF-A0A5B8N0H0-F1
#
_cell.length_a   1.000
_cell.length_b   1.000
_cell.length_c   1.000
_cell.angle_alpha   90.00
_cell.angle_beta   90.00
_cell.angle_gamma   90.00
#
_symmetry.space_group_name_H-M   'P 1'
#
loop_
_entity.id
_entity.type
_entity.pdbx_description
1 polymer ?
#
loop_
_entity_poly.entity_id
_entity_poly.type
_entity_poly.pdbx_seq_one_letter_code
_entity_poly.pdbx_strand_id
1 'polypeptide(L)'
;MTTGKADQAILKCKTVVFKNRIRIRDFFRGFDKLRCGFITPSKFCSGLSMAGINLSPAEIESIVEKFTEACRNVPSMSLVNYQAFCDIIDESFTVKNLEKYPLQQVSDVPLDIMNTTRYQTCNKSMTEQEEDVLNYVLTRIAQVCKIKRILVKPVFDDAAANKNSTLSVNRVTANQFKQALNVKLGLSLNDSEVQVLLKKFDDNNDGMVNYVAFANLVDPPEQAFDPYSLK
;
A
#
# COMPACT_ATOMS: atom_id res chain seq x y z
N MET A 1 3.49 -18.50 -4.23
CA MET A 1 3.08 -18.92 -2.88
C MET A 1 1.81 -18.15 -2.54
N THR A 2 0.68 -18.84 -2.41
CA THR A 2 -0.62 -18.21 -2.13
C THR A 2 -0.57 -17.65 -0.71
N THR A 3 -0.34 -16.35 -0.56
CA THR A 3 -0.39 -15.66 0.74
C THR A 3 -1.78 -15.87 1.33
N GLY A 4 -1.86 -16.47 2.51
CA GLY A 4 -3.14 -16.77 3.16
C GLY A 4 -3.93 -15.49 3.43
N LYS A 5 -5.27 -15.58 3.46
CA LYS A 5 -6.14 -14.43 3.80
C LYS A 5 -5.69 -13.75 5.10
N ALA A 6 -5.29 -14.54 6.10
CA ALA A 6 -4.76 -14.06 7.37
C ALA A 6 -3.44 -13.30 7.21
N ASP A 7 -2.53 -13.73 6.33
CA ASP A 7 -1.24 -13.06 6.10
C ASP A 7 -1.44 -11.70 5.43
N GLN A 8 -2.39 -11.62 4.49
CA GLN A 8 -2.77 -10.35 3.87
C GLN A 8 -3.39 -9.38 4.88
N ALA A 9 -4.25 -9.88 5.77
CA ALA A 9 -4.84 -9.09 6.84
C ALA A 9 -3.78 -8.59 7.85
N ILE A 10 -2.81 -9.44 8.22
CA ILE A 10 -1.67 -9.05 9.05
C ILE A 10 -0.81 -8.00 8.35
N LEU A 11 -0.54 -8.13 7.05
CA LEU A 11 0.22 -7.14 6.30
C LEU A 11 -0.49 -5.78 6.27
N LYS A 12 -1.81 -5.76 6.13
CA LYS A 12 -2.62 -4.53 6.28
C LYS A 12 -2.48 -3.92 7.66
N CYS A 13 -2.53 -4.73 8.72
CA CYS A 13 -2.29 -4.28 10.09
C CYS A 13 -0.89 -3.67 10.25
N LYS A 14 0.15 -4.40 9.83
CA LYS A 14 1.55 -3.95 9.82
C LYS A 14 1.67 -2.59 9.12
N THR A 15 1.00 -2.44 7.98
CA THR A 15 0.98 -1.19 7.20
C THR A 15 0.38 -0.02 7.97
N VAL A 16 -0.78 -0.18 8.61
CA VAL A 16 -1.43 0.89 9.38
C VAL A 16 -0.59 1.24 10.61
N VAL A 17 -0.15 0.24 11.36
CA VAL A 17 0.62 0.42 12.59
C VAL A 17 1.96 1.10 12.32
N PHE A 18 2.67 0.69 11.26
CA PHE A 18 3.96 1.26 10.91
C PHE A 18 3.84 2.70 10.39
N LYS A 19 2.87 2.99 9.51
CA LYS A 19 2.62 4.35 8.98
C LYS A 19 2.22 5.34 10.07
N ASN A 20 1.38 4.91 11.01
CA ASN A 20 0.83 5.78 12.06
C ASN A 20 1.63 5.71 13.37
N ARG A 21 2.72 4.92 13.43
CA ARG A 21 3.56 4.71 14.63
C ARG A 21 2.76 4.32 15.87
N ILE A 22 1.84 3.38 15.70
CA ILE A 22 0.89 2.95 16.75
C ILE A 22 1.57 1.93 17.67
N ARG A 23 1.44 2.11 19.00
CA ARG A 23 1.81 1.09 19.99
C ARG A 23 0.66 0.12 20.20
N ILE A 24 0.56 -0.89 19.34
CA ILE A 24 -0.61 -1.77 19.27
C ILE A 24 -0.92 -2.50 20.59
N ARG A 25 0.11 -2.83 21.37
CA ARG A 25 -0.01 -3.55 22.65
C ARG A 25 -0.80 -2.78 23.71
N ASP A 26 -0.74 -1.45 23.69
CA ASP A 26 -1.39 -0.60 24.69
C ASP A 26 -2.93 -0.72 24.61
N PHE A 27 -3.47 -0.98 23.41
CA PHE A 27 -4.90 -1.16 23.19
C PHE A 27 -5.45 -2.49 23.73
N PHE A 28 -4.59 -3.48 23.95
CA PHE A 28 -4.99 -4.78 24.50
C PHE A 28 -4.77 -4.89 26.01
N ARG A 29 -3.86 -4.09 26.57
CA ARG A 29 -3.47 -4.12 27.98
C ARG A 29 -4.65 -3.94 28.95
N GLY A 30 -5.65 -3.13 28.57
CA GLY A 30 -6.86 -2.92 29.37
C GLY A 30 -7.78 -4.14 29.47
N PHE A 31 -7.71 -5.05 28.49
CA PHE A 31 -8.54 -6.26 28.44
C PHE A 31 -7.92 -7.45 29.16
N ASP A 32 -6.59 -7.46 29.34
CA ASP A 32 -5.83 -8.51 30.01
C ASP A 32 -5.23 -8.02 31.34
N LYS A 33 -6.10 -7.92 32.36
CA LYS A 33 -5.68 -7.46 33.70
C LYS A 33 -4.68 -8.40 34.38
N LEU A 34 -4.75 -9.70 34.06
CA LEU A 34 -3.89 -10.73 34.63
C LEU A 34 -2.56 -10.90 33.88
N ARG A 35 -2.38 -10.19 32.75
CA ARG A 35 -1.19 -10.28 31.90
C ARG A 35 -0.92 -11.70 31.42
N CYS A 36 -1.96 -12.50 31.19
CA CYS A 36 -1.82 -13.87 30.73
C CYS A 36 -1.47 -13.98 29.24
N GLY A 37 -1.69 -12.90 28.47
CA GLY A 37 -1.42 -12.84 27.03
C GLY A 37 -2.59 -13.30 26.15
N PHE A 38 -3.73 -13.61 26.76
CA PHE A 38 -4.91 -14.14 26.09
C PHE A 38 -6.13 -13.25 26.33
N ILE A 39 -6.90 -12.99 25.27
CA ILE A 39 -8.16 -12.23 25.34
C ILE A 39 -9.25 -12.89 24.49
N THR A 40 -10.51 -12.56 24.74
CA THR A 40 -11.61 -13.08 23.93
C THR A 40 -11.62 -12.44 22.54
N PRO A 41 -12.14 -13.13 21.51
CA PRO A 41 -12.24 -12.56 20.15
C PRO A 41 -12.95 -11.21 20.09
N SER A 42 -14.01 -11.02 20.88
CA SER A 42 -14.73 -9.75 20.94
C SER A 42 -13.87 -8.61 21.50
N LYS A 43 -13.04 -8.89 22.51
CA LYS A 43 -12.09 -7.90 23.05
C LYS A 43 -10.94 -7.64 22.08
N PHE A 44 -10.50 -8.65 21.34
CA PHE A 44 -9.51 -8.51 20.28
C PHE A 44 -10.02 -7.56 19.16
N CYS A 45 -11.22 -7.79 18.65
CA CYS A 45 -11.88 -6.91 17.67
C CYS A 45 -12.03 -5.47 18.20
N SER A 46 -12.43 -5.32 19.47
CA SER A 46 -12.52 -4.01 20.13
C SER A 46 -11.17 -3.30 20.18
N GLY A 47 -10.09 -4.01 20.52
CA GLY A 47 -8.73 -3.47 20.57
C GLY A 47 -8.23 -3.00 19.20
N LEU A 48 -8.48 -3.76 18.13
CA LEU A 48 -8.15 -3.35 16.76
C LEU A 48 -8.92 -2.10 16.33
N SER A 49 -10.21 -2.04 16.66
CA SER A 49 -11.07 -0.88 16.38
C SER A 49 -10.59 0.37 17.13
N MET A 50 -10.22 0.23 18.40
CA MET A 50 -9.64 1.32 19.20
C MET A 50 -8.29 1.80 18.67
N ALA A 51 -7.51 0.92 18.06
CA ALA A 51 -6.26 1.26 17.40
C ALA A 51 -6.47 1.94 16.03
N GLY A 52 -7.72 2.09 15.55
CA GLY A 52 -8.04 2.67 14.25
C GLY A 52 -7.68 1.76 13.07
N ILE A 53 -7.55 0.45 13.31
CA ILE A 53 -7.24 -0.53 12.27
C ILE A 53 -8.55 -1.03 11.66
N ASN A 54 -8.86 -0.53 10.46
CA ASN A 54 -10.08 -0.88 9.73
C ASN A 54 -9.83 -2.14 8.88
N LEU A 55 -10.35 -3.27 9.33
CA LEU A 55 -10.37 -4.54 8.59
C LEU A 55 -11.81 -4.97 8.35
N SER A 56 -12.04 -5.74 7.29
CA SER A 56 -13.31 -6.40 7.06
C SER A 56 -13.56 -7.51 8.11
N PRO A 57 -14.83 -7.87 8.39
CA PRO A 57 -15.14 -8.94 9.33
C PRO A 57 -14.43 -10.26 9.00
N ALA A 58 -14.37 -10.63 7.71
CA ALA A 58 -13.69 -11.83 7.24
C ALA A 58 -12.17 -11.81 7.47
N GLU A 59 -11.54 -10.63 7.38
CA GLU A 59 -10.12 -10.46 7.70
C GLU A 59 -9.88 -10.63 9.21
N ILE A 60 -10.73 -10.05 10.05
CA ILE A 60 -10.65 -10.18 11.51
C ILE A 60 -10.83 -11.64 11.91
N GLU A 61 -11.83 -12.33 11.36
CA GLU A 61 -12.07 -13.76 11.61
C GLU A 61 -10.85 -14.60 11.24
N SER A 62 -10.23 -14.33 10.09
CA SER A 62 -9.01 -15.06 9.66
C SER A 62 -7.81 -14.84 10.59
N ILE A 63 -7.67 -13.64 11.16
CA ILE A 63 -6.64 -13.34 12.16
C ILE A 63 -6.98 -14.08 13.47
N VAL A 64 -8.23 -13.98 13.94
CA VAL A 64 -8.69 -14.65 15.16
C VAL A 64 -8.45 -16.14 15.05
N GLU A 65 -8.84 -16.78 13.95
CA GLU A 65 -8.63 -18.22 13.72
C GLU A 65 -7.14 -18.59 13.78
N LYS A 66 -6.27 -17.79 13.15
CA LYS A 66 -4.82 -18.02 13.15
C LYS A 66 -4.17 -17.92 14.54
N PHE A 67 -4.68 -17.05 15.41
CA PHE A 67 -4.13 -16.81 16.75
C PHE A 67 -4.98 -17.39 17.87
N THR A 68 -6.00 -18.19 17.55
CA THR A 68 -6.82 -18.86 18.56
C THR A 68 -6.08 -20.07 19.08
N GLU A 69 -5.91 -20.12 20.39
CA GLU A 69 -5.39 -21.28 21.10
C GLU A 69 -6.46 -21.81 22.04
N ALA A 70 -6.57 -23.14 22.14
CA ALA A 70 -7.45 -23.77 23.09
C ALA A 70 -6.96 -23.44 24.51
N CYS A 71 -7.83 -22.86 25.34
CA CYS A 71 -7.50 -22.60 26.73
C CYS A 71 -7.26 -23.94 27.43
N ARG A 72 -6.03 -24.16 27.94
CA ARG A 72 -5.64 -25.41 28.64
C ARG A 72 -6.58 -25.80 29.78
N ASN A 73 -7.21 -24.80 30.41
CA ASN A 73 -8.05 -25.01 31.59
C ASN A 73 -9.55 -25.11 31.27
N VAL A 74 -10.00 -24.58 30.12
CA VAL A 74 -11.42 -24.58 29.73
C VAL A 74 -11.51 -24.81 28.21
N PRO A 75 -11.71 -26.06 27.76
CA PRO A 75 -11.76 -26.40 26.34
C PRO A 75 -12.87 -25.70 25.55
N SER A 76 -13.91 -25.20 26.22
CA SER A 76 -15.04 -24.49 25.61
C SER A 76 -14.79 -23.00 25.36
N MET A 77 -13.65 -22.45 25.80
CA MET A 77 -13.34 -21.03 25.66
C MET A 77 -12.21 -20.83 24.65
N SER A 78 -12.56 -20.32 23.46
CA SER A 78 -11.60 -19.88 22.46
C SER A 78 -11.00 -18.54 22.88
N LEU A 79 -9.68 -18.52 23.09
CA LEU A 79 -8.92 -17.33 23.45
C LEU A 79 -7.90 -17.00 22.35
N VAL A 80 -7.73 -15.72 22.08
CA VAL A 80 -6.80 -15.20 21.10
C VAL A 80 -5.50 -14.81 21.80
N ASN A 81 -4.38 -15.36 21.34
CA ASN A 81 -3.05 -14.98 21.78
C ASN A 81 -2.66 -13.63 21.15
N TYR A 82 -3.10 -12.55 21.80
CA TYR A 82 -2.82 -11.19 21.31
C TYR A 82 -1.33 -10.83 21.44
N GLN A 83 -0.59 -11.48 22.33
CA GLN A 83 0.85 -11.24 22.48
C GLN A 83 1.61 -11.72 21.24
N ALA A 84 1.34 -12.94 20.77
CA ALA A 84 1.91 -13.45 19.53
C ALA A 84 1.55 -12.57 18.33
N PHE A 85 0.29 -12.12 18.26
CA PHE A 85 -0.13 -11.14 17.24
C PHE A 85 0.68 -9.84 17.32
N CYS A 86 0.76 -9.21 18.50
CA CYS A 86 1.51 -7.97 18.69
C CYS A 86 3.00 -8.15 18.34
N ASP A 87 3.59 -9.29 18.68
CA ASP A 87 5.00 -9.58 18.39
C ASP A 87 5.27 -9.66 16.89
N ILE A 88 4.37 -10.29 16.13
CA ILE A 88 4.45 -10.31 14.66
C ILE A 88 4.30 -8.90 14.09
N ILE A 89 3.39 -8.08 14.63
CA ILE A 89 3.25 -6.69 14.19
C ILE A 89 4.51 -5.88 14.51
N ASP A 90 5.05 -6.01 15.72
CA ASP A 90 6.24 -5.28 16.20
C ASP A 90 7.51 -5.65 15.42
N GLU A 91 7.57 -6.85 14.85
CA GLU A 91 8.63 -7.29 13.92
C GLU A 91 8.82 -6.32 12.73
N SER A 92 7.77 -5.58 12.36
CA SER A 92 7.88 -4.53 11.33
C SER A 92 8.79 -3.36 11.72
N PHE A 93 9.09 -3.19 13.01
CA PHE A 93 9.98 -2.15 13.51
C PHE A 93 11.34 -2.71 13.92
N THR A 94 11.35 -3.85 14.62
CA THR A 94 12.59 -4.45 15.14
C THR A 94 12.39 -5.92 15.41
N VAL A 95 13.48 -6.68 15.28
CA VAL A 95 13.52 -8.07 15.74
C VAL A 95 13.78 -8.09 17.25
N LYS A 96 13.05 -8.94 17.98
CA LYS A 96 13.28 -9.14 19.42
C LYS A 96 14.54 -9.96 19.67
N ASN A 97 15.18 -9.73 20.82
CA ASN A 97 16.37 -10.46 21.28
C ASN A 97 17.62 -10.28 20.41
N LEU A 98 17.81 -9.13 19.75
CA LEU A 98 19.03 -8.85 18.98
C LEU A 98 20.29 -8.88 19.86
N GLU A 99 20.16 -8.64 21.17
CA GLU A 99 21.25 -8.78 22.14
C GLU A 99 21.80 -10.21 22.23
N LYS A 100 21.01 -11.22 21.85
CA LYS A 100 21.44 -12.63 21.79
C LYS A 100 22.08 -13.01 20.46
N TYR A 101 21.86 -12.21 19.41
CA TYR A 101 22.28 -12.50 18.03
C TYR A 101 22.93 -11.26 17.39
N PRO A 102 24.13 -10.86 17.84
CA PRO A 102 24.76 -9.60 17.41
C PRO A 102 25.13 -9.57 15.91
N LEU A 103 25.20 -10.72 15.25
CA LEU A 103 25.49 -10.83 13.81
C LEU A 103 24.24 -10.81 12.92
N GLN A 104 23.04 -10.76 13.51
CA GLN A 104 21.80 -10.73 12.74
C GLN A 104 21.65 -9.38 12.04
N GLN A 105 21.56 -9.40 10.72
CA GLN A 105 21.26 -8.20 9.93
C GLN A 105 19.75 -7.93 9.94
N VAL A 106 19.39 -6.67 10.14
CA VAL A 106 18.01 -6.18 10.12
C VAL A 106 17.92 -5.12 9.03
N SER A 107 16.84 -5.11 8.25
CA SER A 107 16.66 -4.05 7.26
C SER A 107 16.22 -2.75 7.92
N ASP A 108 16.76 -1.63 7.45
CA ASP A 108 16.39 -0.30 7.95
C ASP A 108 14.96 0.11 7.54
N VAL A 109 14.45 -0.49 6.47
CA VAL A 109 13.11 -0.23 5.93
C VAL A 109 12.40 -1.57 5.69
N PRO A 110 11.17 -1.73 6.19
CA PRO A 110 10.36 -2.90 5.86
C PRO A 110 9.76 -2.72 4.46
N LEU A 111 10.49 -3.20 3.44
CA LEU A 111 10.10 -3.10 2.02
C LEU A 111 8.75 -3.76 1.73
N ASP A 112 8.40 -4.80 2.48
CA ASP A 112 7.11 -5.50 2.34
C ASP A 112 5.91 -4.61 2.69
N ILE A 113 6.14 -3.57 3.51
CA ILE A 113 5.10 -2.66 4.03
C ILE A 113 5.14 -1.31 3.32
N MET A 114 6.35 -0.83 3.02
CA MET A 114 6.58 0.48 2.42
C MET A 114 6.99 0.36 0.96
N ASN A 115 6.11 0.83 0.08
CA ASN A 115 6.50 1.13 -1.29
C ASN A 115 7.12 2.55 -1.35
N THR A 116 8.45 2.61 -1.24
CA THR A 116 9.25 3.84 -1.36
C THR A 116 9.27 4.37 -2.78
N THR A 117 9.12 3.49 -3.78
CA THR A 117 9.15 3.81 -5.21
C THR A 117 7.77 4.06 -5.80
N ARG A 118 6.70 4.16 -4.97
CA ARG A 118 5.31 4.23 -5.45
C ARG A 118 5.00 5.40 -6.40
N TYR A 119 5.79 6.47 -6.33
CA TYR A 119 5.67 7.62 -7.24
C TYR A 119 6.72 7.60 -8.35
N GLN A 120 7.70 6.70 -8.29
CA GLN A 120 8.73 6.53 -9.32
C GLN A 120 8.29 5.50 -10.37
N THR A 121 7.74 4.37 -9.92
CA THR A 121 7.29 3.27 -10.77
C THR A 121 6.00 2.65 -10.25
N CYS A 122 5.21 2.06 -11.16
CA CYS A 122 4.05 1.23 -10.82
C CYS A 122 4.42 -0.25 -10.88
N ASN A 123 4.51 -0.88 -9.71
CA ASN A 123 4.88 -2.30 -9.56
C ASN A 123 3.73 -3.28 -9.79
N LYS A 124 2.61 -2.83 -10.37
CA LYS A 124 1.46 -3.70 -10.64
C LYS A 124 1.73 -4.55 -11.86
N SER A 125 1.76 -5.87 -11.69
CA SER A 125 1.91 -6.83 -12.79
C SER A 125 0.63 -6.89 -13.63
N MET A 126 0.78 -6.92 -14.94
CA MET A 126 -0.32 -7.08 -15.90
C MET A 126 -0.07 -8.32 -16.77
N THR A 127 -1.04 -8.70 -17.61
CA THR A 127 -0.79 -9.76 -18.58
C THR A 127 0.17 -9.29 -19.67
N GLU A 128 0.89 -10.20 -20.31
CA GLU A 128 1.84 -9.87 -21.40
C GLU A 128 1.18 -9.00 -22.49
N GLN A 129 -0.04 -9.36 -22.90
CA GLN A 129 -0.83 -8.59 -23.87
C GLN A 129 -1.18 -7.18 -23.39
N GLU A 130 -1.52 -7.03 -22.10
CA GLU A 130 -1.80 -5.72 -21.52
C GLU A 130 -0.53 -4.87 -21.40
N GLU A 131 0.62 -5.49 -21.11
CA GLU A 131 1.92 -4.81 -21.03
C GLU A 131 2.39 -4.31 -22.39
N ASP A 132 2.18 -5.07 -23.47
CA ASP A 132 2.48 -4.64 -24.83
C ASP A 132 1.65 -3.41 -25.22
N VAL A 133 0.34 -3.44 -24.94
CA VAL A 133 -0.56 -2.31 -25.18
C VAL A 133 -0.14 -1.11 -24.33
N LEU A 134 0.19 -1.33 -23.06
CA LEU A 134 0.65 -0.29 -22.15
C LEU A 134 1.91 0.40 -22.68
N ASN A 135 2.92 -0.38 -23.08
CA ASN A 135 4.19 0.14 -23.60
C ASN A 135 4.00 0.93 -24.89
N TYR A 136 3.15 0.43 -25.80
CA TYR A 136 2.79 1.14 -27.03
C TYR A 136 2.14 2.50 -26.73
N VAL A 137 1.14 2.51 -25.84
CA VAL A 137 0.40 3.73 -25.47
C VAL A 137 1.31 4.72 -24.77
N LEU A 138 2.11 4.29 -23.79
CA LEU A 138 3.06 5.16 -23.08
C LEU A 138 4.09 5.80 -24.02
N THR A 139 4.65 5.02 -24.95
CA THR A 139 5.60 5.53 -25.95
C THR A 139 4.96 6.60 -26.83
N ARG A 140 3.73 6.35 -27.29
CA ARG A 140 2.96 7.31 -28.10
C ARG A 140 2.70 8.60 -27.32
N ILE A 141 2.28 8.50 -26.06
CA ILE A 141 2.04 9.66 -25.18
C ILE A 141 3.34 10.44 -24.96
N ALA A 142 4.44 9.75 -24.63
CA ALA A 142 5.75 10.36 -24.39
C ALA A 142 6.25 11.13 -25.61
N GLN A 143 6.10 10.55 -26.81
CA GLN A 143 6.47 11.21 -28.06
C GLN A 143 5.67 12.49 -28.30
N VAL A 144 4.35 12.46 -28.07
CA VAL A 144 3.48 13.64 -28.20
C VAL A 144 3.87 14.72 -27.20
N CYS A 145 4.12 14.37 -25.94
CA CYS A 145 4.52 15.31 -24.91
C CYS A 145 5.88 15.94 -25.22
N LYS A 146 6.84 15.14 -25.71
CA LYS A 146 8.17 15.61 -26.13
C LYS A 146 8.11 16.58 -27.30
N ILE A 147 7.33 16.28 -28.34
CA ILE A 147 7.17 17.15 -29.51
C ILE A 147 6.47 18.46 -29.12
N LYS A 148 5.40 18.39 -28.34
CA LYS A 148 4.63 19.56 -27.91
C LYS A 148 5.30 20.33 -26.74
N ARG A 149 6.39 19.80 -26.17
CA ARG A 149 7.07 20.33 -24.98
C ARG A 149 6.12 20.57 -23.81
N ILE A 150 5.25 19.60 -23.56
CA ILE A 150 4.29 19.66 -22.46
C ILE A 150 4.88 18.92 -21.26
N LEU A 151 5.04 19.63 -20.14
CA LEU A 151 5.34 19.00 -18.86
C LEU A 151 4.10 18.24 -18.38
N VAL A 152 4.21 16.92 -18.20
CA VAL A 152 3.04 16.05 -17.99
C VAL A 152 2.43 16.24 -16.60
N LYS A 153 3.26 16.41 -15.56
CA LYS A 153 2.76 16.49 -14.18
C LYS A 153 1.77 17.66 -13.96
N PRO A 154 2.04 18.92 -14.37
CA PRO A 154 1.12 20.04 -14.13
C PRO A 154 -0.24 19.93 -14.81
N VAL A 155 -0.38 19.08 -15.83
CA VAL A 155 -1.65 18.86 -16.53
C VAL A 155 -2.75 18.41 -15.55
N PHE A 156 -2.35 17.69 -14.50
CA PHE A 156 -3.23 17.11 -13.49
C PHE A 156 -3.42 17.98 -12.25
N ASP A 157 -2.65 19.07 -12.07
CA ASP A 157 -2.67 19.87 -10.83
C ASP A 157 -4.06 20.47 -10.54
N ASP A 158 -4.74 20.93 -11.58
CA ASP A 158 -6.12 21.44 -11.52
C ASP A 158 -7.14 20.37 -11.07
N ALA A 159 -7.02 19.15 -11.59
CA ALA A 159 -7.87 18.04 -11.15
C ALA A 159 -7.54 17.59 -9.72
N ALA A 160 -6.26 17.58 -9.37
CA ALA A 160 -5.76 17.19 -8.05
C ALA A 160 -6.10 18.22 -6.95
N ALA A 161 -6.33 19.49 -7.30
CA ALA A 161 -6.72 20.56 -6.38
C ALA A 161 -8.25 20.80 -6.31
N ASN A 162 -9.05 20.07 -7.10
CA ASN A 162 -10.49 20.30 -7.19
C ASN A 162 -11.24 19.80 -5.95
N LYS A 163 -11.70 20.74 -5.12
CA LYS A 163 -12.46 20.47 -3.88
C LYS A 163 -13.82 19.78 -4.09
N ASN A 164 -14.38 19.85 -5.29
CA ASN A 164 -15.67 19.21 -5.62
C ASN A 164 -15.51 17.73 -6.02
N SER A 165 -14.29 17.21 -6.01
CA SER A 165 -13.98 15.81 -6.33
C SER A 165 -13.34 15.10 -5.13
N THR A 166 -13.32 13.77 -5.16
CA THR A 166 -12.63 12.99 -4.14
C THR A 166 -11.14 13.27 -4.21
N LEU A 167 -10.60 13.88 -3.15
CA LEU A 167 -9.20 14.27 -3.07
C LEU A 167 -8.35 13.15 -2.47
N SER A 168 -7.27 12.80 -3.16
CA SER A 168 -6.22 11.91 -2.67
C SER A 168 -4.87 12.42 -3.17
N VAL A 169 -3.89 12.47 -2.27
CA VAL A 169 -2.59 13.09 -2.57
C VAL A 169 -1.92 12.37 -3.74
N ASN A 170 -1.49 13.15 -4.75
CA ASN A 170 -0.85 12.65 -5.96
C ASN A 170 -1.69 11.67 -6.78
N ARG A 171 -3.02 11.71 -6.61
CA ARG A 171 -3.96 10.89 -7.36
C ARG A 171 -5.10 11.72 -7.95
N VAL A 172 -5.68 11.22 -9.03
CA VAL A 172 -6.86 11.79 -9.71
C VAL A 172 -7.86 10.68 -10.03
N THR A 173 -9.13 11.04 -10.17
CA THR A 173 -10.16 10.06 -10.58
C THR A 173 -9.97 9.62 -12.03
N ALA A 174 -10.48 8.44 -12.38
CA ALA A 174 -10.42 7.90 -13.75
C ALA A 174 -10.98 8.88 -14.81
N ASN A 175 -12.07 9.58 -14.49
CA ASN A 175 -12.69 10.54 -15.39
C ASN A 175 -11.82 11.79 -15.59
N GLN A 176 -11.25 12.32 -14.52
CA GLN A 176 -10.31 13.44 -14.59
C GLN A 176 -9.04 13.06 -15.38
N PHE A 177 -8.56 11.83 -15.19
CA PHE A 177 -7.42 11.31 -15.93
C PHE A 177 -7.72 11.23 -17.43
N LYS A 178 -8.85 10.63 -17.83
CA LYS A 178 -9.30 10.57 -19.22
C LYS A 178 -9.47 11.96 -19.84
N GLN A 179 -10.06 12.91 -19.11
CA GLN A 179 -10.22 14.29 -19.55
C GLN A 179 -8.88 15.00 -19.75
N ALA A 180 -7.92 14.82 -18.84
CA ALA A 180 -6.58 15.38 -18.95
C ALA A 180 -5.84 14.87 -20.19
N LEU A 181 -5.89 13.56 -20.47
CA LEU A 181 -5.26 12.97 -21.65
C LEU A 181 -5.91 13.47 -22.95
N ASN A 182 -7.25 13.47 -23.01
CA ASN A 182 -7.94 13.80 -24.25
C ASN A 182 -7.95 15.30 -24.54
N VAL A 183 -8.26 16.13 -23.55
CA VAL A 183 -8.45 17.59 -23.75
C VAL A 183 -7.13 18.34 -23.65
N LYS A 184 -6.36 18.11 -22.57
CA LYS A 184 -5.16 18.92 -22.29
C LYS A 184 -3.94 18.44 -23.10
N LEU A 185 -3.74 17.13 -23.26
CA LEU A 185 -2.67 16.60 -24.12
C LEU A 185 -3.07 16.48 -25.60
N GLY A 186 -4.38 16.55 -25.90
CA GLY A 186 -4.91 16.43 -27.26
C GLY A 186 -4.68 15.05 -27.84
N LEU A 187 -4.84 13.99 -27.03
CA LEU A 187 -4.70 12.60 -27.45
C LEU A 187 -6.08 12.00 -27.74
N SER A 188 -6.20 11.21 -28.81
CA SER A 188 -7.40 10.42 -29.07
C SER A 188 -7.13 8.97 -28.62
N LEU A 189 -7.24 8.72 -27.31
CA LEU A 189 -7.07 7.37 -26.76
C LEU A 189 -8.38 6.60 -26.83
N ASN A 190 -8.28 5.32 -27.21
CA ASN A 190 -9.42 4.40 -27.20
C ASN A 190 -9.75 3.97 -25.77
N ASP A 191 -11.00 3.57 -25.52
CA ASP A 191 -11.42 3.16 -24.17
C ASP A 191 -10.59 1.99 -23.63
N SER A 192 -10.26 1.00 -24.47
CA SER A 192 -9.39 -0.13 -24.06
C SER A 192 -7.99 0.31 -23.63
N GLU A 193 -7.40 1.30 -24.32
CA GLU A 193 -6.08 1.85 -23.98
C GLU A 193 -6.12 2.59 -22.64
N VAL A 194 -7.19 3.37 -22.42
CA VAL A 194 -7.41 4.07 -21.16
C VAL A 194 -7.59 3.07 -20.02
N GLN A 195 -8.36 1.99 -20.21
CA GLN A 195 -8.55 0.97 -19.16
C GLN A 195 -7.23 0.31 -18.75
N VAL A 196 -6.33 0.03 -19.69
CA VAL A 196 -4.99 -0.51 -19.40
C VAL A 196 -4.18 0.46 -18.52
N LEU A 197 -4.20 1.76 -18.84
CA LEU A 197 -3.56 2.80 -18.02
C LEU A 197 -4.19 2.89 -16.63
N LEU A 198 -5.51 2.97 -16.55
CA LEU A 198 -6.24 3.05 -15.27
C LEU A 198 -5.90 1.84 -14.39
N LYS A 199 -5.90 0.64 -14.97
CA LYS A 199 -5.56 -0.59 -14.26
C LYS A 199 -4.12 -0.56 -13.74
N LYS A 200 -3.13 -0.15 -14.56
CA LYS A 200 -1.70 -0.11 -14.18
C LYS A 200 -1.41 0.88 -13.05
N PHE A 201 -1.98 2.09 -13.14
CA PHE A 201 -1.68 3.21 -12.24
C PHE A 201 -2.61 3.31 -11.02
N ASP A 202 -3.57 2.39 -10.89
CA ASP A 202 -4.30 2.14 -9.65
C ASP A 202 -3.47 1.26 -8.70
N ASP A 203 -2.58 1.92 -7.95
CA ASP A 203 -1.59 1.29 -7.07
C ASP A 203 -2.20 0.71 -5.80
N ASN A 204 -3.31 1.29 -5.33
CA ASN A 204 -3.98 0.91 -4.09
C ASN A 204 -5.30 0.13 -4.29
N ASN A 205 -5.72 -0.11 -5.54
CA ASN A 205 -7.03 -0.65 -5.90
C ASN A 205 -8.19 0.18 -5.31
N ASP A 206 -8.02 1.51 -5.25
CA ASP A 206 -9.03 2.46 -4.80
C ASP A 206 -9.78 3.12 -5.98
N GLY A 207 -9.44 2.72 -7.22
CA GLY A 207 -10.02 3.28 -8.44
C GLY A 207 -9.49 4.67 -8.79
N MET A 208 -8.49 5.18 -8.05
CA MET A 208 -7.79 6.42 -8.38
C MET A 208 -6.47 6.14 -9.08
N VAL A 209 -6.06 7.11 -9.90
CA VAL A 209 -4.89 7.01 -10.75
C VAL A 209 -3.74 7.78 -10.12
N ASN A 210 -2.63 7.10 -9.86
CA ASN A 210 -1.38 7.73 -9.45
C ASN A 210 -0.74 8.47 -10.65
N TYR A 211 -1.16 9.71 -10.86
CA TYR A 211 -0.71 10.52 -12.00
C TYR A 211 0.76 10.93 -11.90
N VAL A 212 1.35 10.93 -10.70
CA VAL A 212 2.77 11.26 -10.51
C VAL A 212 3.66 10.14 -11.03
N ALA A 213 3.32 8.88 -10.72
CA ALA A 213 4.00 7.73 -11.30
C ALA A 213 3.84 7.67 -12.83
N PHE A 214 2.64 7.99 -13.33
CA PHE A 214 2.40 8.13 -14.77
C PHE A 214 3.28 9.23 -15.40
N ALA A 215 3.32 10.42 -14.80
CA ALA A 215 4.12 11.53 -15.31
C ALA A 215 5.62 11.19 -15.34
N ASN A 216 6.16 10.57 -14.29
CA ASN A 216 7.56 10.15 -14.24
C ASN A 216 7.92 9.08 -15.28
N LEU A 217 6.96 8.26 -15.71
CA LEU A 217 7.19 7.25 -16.74
C LEU A 217 7.12 7.84 -18.16
N VAL A 218 6.23 8.81 -18.38
CA VAL A 218 6.03 9.46 -19.68
C VAL A 218 7.09 10.54 -19.95
N ASP A 219 7.42 11.31 -18.92
CA ASP A 219 8.34 12.45 -18.96
C ASP A 219 9.29 12.35 -17.76
N PRO A 220 10.28 11.42 -17.83
CA PRO A 220 11.20 11.21 -16.73
C PRO A 220 12.02 12.48 -16.47
N PRO A 221 12.19 12.89 -15.21
CA PRO A 221 13.00 14.06 -14.90
C PRO A 221 14.42 13.84 -15.39
N GLU A 222 15.04 14.90 -15.93
CA GLU A 222 16.46 14.85 -16.30
C GLU A 222 17.28 14.41 -15.09
N GLN A 223 18.17 13.44 -15.29
CA GLN A 223 19.13 13.09 -14.26
C GLN A 223 20.00 14.31 -13.99
N ALA A 224 19.99 14.78 -12.74
CA ALA A 224 20.87 15.84 -12.31
C ALA A 224 22.31 15.41 -12.64
N PHE A 225 23.04 16.26 -13.37
CA PHE A 225 24.45 16.02 -13.64
C PHE A 225 25.20 16.00 -12.30
N ASP A 226 25.66 14.82 -11.89
CA ASP A 226 26.51 14.65 -10.72
C ASP A 226 27.98 14.68 -11.16
N PRO A 227 28.71 15.78 -10.94
CA PRO A 227 30.12 15.88 -11.33
C PRO A 227 31.03 14.91 -10.56
N TYR A 228 30.54 14.23 -9.51
CA TYR A 228 31.31 13.32 -8.68
C TYR A 228 30.91 11.85 -8.84
N SER A 229 30.03 11.51 -9.78
CA SER A 229 29.74 10.09 -10.08
C SER A 229 30.99 9.42 -10.67
N LEU A 230 31.60 8.51 -9.93
CA LEU A 230 32.73 7.71 -10.41
C LEU A 230 32.25 6.83 -11.58
N LYS A 231 32.96 6.92 -12.72
CA LYS A 231 32.74 6.06 -13.90
C LYS A 231 33.12 4.61 -13.61
#